data_AF-A0A1X1MHV3-F1
#
_entry.id   AF-A0A1X1MHV3-F1
#
_cell.length_a   1.000
_cell.length_b   1.000
_cell.length_c   1.000
_cell.angle_alpha   90.00
_cell.angle_beta   90.00
_cell.angle_gamma   90.00
#
_symmetry.space_group_name_H-M   'P 1'
#
loop_
_entity.id
_entity.type
_entity.pdbx_description
1 polymer ?
#
loop_
_entity_poly.entity_id
_entity_poly.type
_entity_poly.pdbx_seq_one_letter_code
_entity_poly.pdbx_strand_id
1 'polypeptide(L)'
;MTHQATRTTVATRMHTRTDLIASMRAEAARCDSQVGIILAGATAGLGFVVTSWPPAGLPLAVAALWWAGVSAAVAGIAALGRALCPAIPRHTATPAGAYHCWHVRAAAAAGVLGAVLDRTPTALDAADRQVTAVADVVASKWAWNRTGLRLLGTALTLLAAAGVVGQAVAR
;
A
#
# COMPACT_ATOMS: atom_id res chain seq x y z
N MET A 1 24.47 34.58 -23.39
CA MET A 1 24.98 33.26 -22.92
C MET A 1 24.30 32.76 -21.64
N THR A 2 23.83 33.62 -20.75
CA THR A 2 23.10 33.25 -19.50
C THR A 2 21.77 32.50 -19.72
N HIS A 3 20.99 32.85 -20.75
CA HIS A 3 19.71 32.19 -21.05
C HIS A 3 19.82 30.70 -21.44
N GLN A 4 20.97 30.27 -21.98
CA GLN A 4 21.17 28.91 -22.45
C GLN A 4 21.50 27.96 -21.29
N ALA A 5 22.34 28.40 -20.35
CA ALA A 5 22.70 27.64 -19.14
C ALA A 5 21.48 27.39 -18.22
N THR A 6 20.61 28.39 -18.03
CA THR A 6 19.40 28.24 -17.20
C THR A 6 18.41 27.22 -17.79
N ARG A 7 18.27 27.17 -19.12
CA ARG A 7 17.41 26.19 -19.80
C ARG A 7 17.92 24.76 -19.66
N THR A 8 19.24 24.54 -19.70
CA THR A 8 19.84 23.22 -19.49
C THR A 8 19.57 22.71 -18.07
N THR A 9 19.73 23.58 -17.07
CA THR A 9 19.47 23.22 -15.65
C THR A 9 18.01 22.86 -15.40
N VAL A 10 17.05 23.59 -16.00
CA VAL A 10 15.61 23.29 -15.87
C VAL A 10 15.25 21.97 -16.56
N ALA A 11 15.78 21.72 -17.76
CA ALA A 11 15.55 20.48 -18.49
C ALA A 11 16.10 19.26 -17.74
N THR A 12 17.34 19.33 -17.22
CA THR A 12 17.92 18.26 -16.40
C THR A 12 17.09 18.01 -15.14
N ARG A 13 16.70 19.07 -14.43
CA ARG A 13 15.85 18.99 -13.23
C ARG A 13 14.49 18.34 -13.52
N MET A 14 13.89 18.61 -14.68
CA MET A 14 12.63 18.00 -15.08
C MET A 14 12.79 16.52 -15.47
N HIS A 15 13.90 16.17 -16.14
CA HIS A 15 14.23 14.79 -16.47
C HIS A 15 14.40 13.94 -15.21
N THR A 16 15.21 14.41 -14.25
CA THR A 16 15.40 13.72 -12.95
C THR A 16 14.08 13.48 -12.21
N ARG A 17 13.17 14.46 -12.20
CA ARG A 17 11.85 14.28 -11.56
C ARG A 17 11.00 13.23 -12.26
N THR A 18 11.00 13.24 -13.58
CA THR A 18 10.28 12.26 -14.39
C THR A 18 10.81 10.85 -14.13
N ASP A 19 12.13 10.69 -14.05
CA ASP A 19 12.79 9.42 -13.74
C ASP A 19 12.45 8.93 -12.33
N LEU A 20 12.48 9.82 -11.33
CA LEU A 20 12.07 9.49 -9.97
C LEU A 20 10.61 9.05 -9.92
N ILE A 21 9.70 9.75 -10.59
CA ILE A 21 8.29 9.37 -10.69
C ILE A 21 8.15 7.99 -11.33
N ALA A 22 8.86 7.71 -12.43
CA ALA A 22 8.83 6.42 -13.10
C ALA A 22 9.36 5.29 -12.21
N SER A 23 10.49 5.52 -11.54
CA SER A 23 11.11 4.59 -10.59
C SER A 23 10.16 4.27 -9.43
N MET A 24 9.56 5.28 -8.79
CA MET A 24 8.64 5.07 -7.68
C MET A 24 7.34 4.36 -8.12
N ARG A 25 6.85 4.62 -9.33
CA ARG A 25 5.70 3.87 -9.88
C ARG A 25 6.04 2.40 -10.12
N ALA A 26 7.24 2.11 -10.65
CA ALA A 26 7.71 0.74 -10.79
C ALA A 26 7.85 0.06 -9.41
N GLU A 27 8.32 0.80 -8.40
CA GLU A 27 8.44 0.29 -7.04
C GLU A 27 7.07 0.02 -6.39
N ALA A 28 6.09 0.90 -6.60
CA ALA A 28 4.71 0.67 -6.17
C ALA A 28 4.12 -0.59 -6.81
N ALA A 29 4.35 -0.79 -8.12
CA ALA A 29 3.89 -1.98 -8.84
C ALA A 29 4.58 -3.27 -8.36
N ARG A 30 5.87 -3.20 -8.03
CA ARG A 30 6.62 -4.30 -7.41
C ARG A 30 6.03 -4.68 -6.06
N CYS A 31 5.74 -3.69 -5.22
CA CYS A 31 5.08 -3.90 -3.93
C CYS A 31 3.70 -4.54 -4.12
N ASP A 32 2.89 -4.08 -5.09
CA ASP A 32 1.56 -4.65 -5.36
C ASP A 32 1.63 -6.12 -5.77
N SER A 33 2.58 -6.48 -6.63
CA SER A 33 2.80 -7.87 -7.04
C SER A 33 3.19 -8.76 -5.86
N GLN A 34 4.14 -8.32 -5.03
CA GLN A 34 4.58 -9.06 -3.85
C GLN A 34 3.44 -9.23 -2.83
N VAL A 35 2.74 -8.14 -2.51
CA VAL A 35 1.62 -8.17 -1.58
C VAL A 35 0.48 -9.06 -2.10
N GLY A 36 0.17 -9.01 -3.40
CA GLY A 36 -0.87 -9.85 -4.00
C GLY A 36 -0.60 -11.34 -3.83
N ILE A 37 0.63 -11.79 -4.07
CA ILE A 37 1.04 -13.20 -3.89
C ILE A 37 0.92 -13.60 -2.42
N ILE A 38 1.44 -12.78 -1.51
CA ILE A 38 1.45 -13.09 -0.07
C ILE A 38 0.02 -13.10 0.48
N LEU A 39 -0.82 -12.16 0.05
CA LEU A 39 -2.22 -12.08 0.45
C LEU A 39 -3.00 -13.33 0.02
N ALA A 40 -2.81 -13.79 -1.22
CA ALA A 40 -3.43 -15.01 -1.73
C ALA A 40 -3.00 -16.23 -0.91
N GLY A 41 -1.69 -16.40 -0.71
CA GLY A 41 -1.15 -17.51 0.08
C GLY A 41 -1.60 -17.49 1.54
N ALA A 42 -1.57 -16.33 2.19
CA ALA A 42 -2.01 -16.17 3.58
C ALA A 42 -3.51 -16.44 3.75
N THR A 43 -4.34 -15.99 2.81
CA THR A 43 -5.79 -16.24 2.84
C THR A 43 -6.10 -17.72 2.66
N ALA A 44 -5.45 -18.38 1.70
CA ALA A 44 -5.60 -19.83 1.48
C ALA A 44 -5.11 -20.63 2.69
N GLY A 45 -3.93 -20.29 3.22
CA GLY A 45 -3.34 -20.94 4.39
C GLY A 45 -4.19 -20.79 5.64
N LEU A 46 -4.71 -19.59 5.91
CA LEU A 46 -5.63 -19.35 7.02
C LEU A 46 -6.93 -20.14 6.84
N GLY A 47 -7.50 -20.15 5.64
CA GLY A 47 -8.69 -20.95 5.31
C GLY A 47 -8.48 -22.45 5.57
N PHE A 48 -7.31 -22.98 5.17
CA PHE A 48 -6.93 -24.36 5.47
C PHE A 48 -6.81 -24.62 6.97
N VAL A 49 -6.11 -23.77 7.73
CA VAL A 49 -5.96 -23.94 9.20
C VAL A 49 -7.32 -23.94 9.89
N VAL A 50 -8.20 -22.98 9.55
CA VAL A 50 -9.52 -22.85 10.17
C VAL A 50 -10.43 -24.03 9.86
N THR A 51 -10.31 -24.63 8.68
CA THR A 51 -11.17 -25.75 8.25
C THR A 51 -10.63 -27.12 8.68
N SER A 52 -9.31 -27.32 8.65
CA SER A 52 -8.68 -28.62 8.98
C SER A 52 -8.44 -28.82 10.47
N TRP A 53 -8.31 -27.73 11.23
CA TRP A 53 -7.99 -27.78 12.65
C TRP A 53 -8.85 -26.79 13.44
N PRO A 54 -10.15 -27.12 13.65
CA PRO A 54 -11.08 -26.23 14.34
C PRO A 54 -10.75 -26.13 15.84
N PRO A 55 -11.07 -25.00 16.50
CA PRO A 55 -10.75 -24.80 17.92
C PRO A 55 -11.66 -25.58 18.88
N ALA A 56 -12.71 -26.22 18.35
CA ALA A 56 -13.68 -26.97 19.15
C ALA A 56 -13.00 -28.18 19.81
N GLY A 57 -13.13 -28.27 21.14
CA GLY A 57 -12.54 -29.37 21.91
C GLY A 57 -11.06 -29.19 22.25
N LEU A 58 -10.44 -28.05 21.92
CA LEU A 58 -9.08 -27.76 22.35
C LEU A 58 -9.03 -27.38 23.84
N PRO A 59 -7.98 -27.77 24.59
CA PRO A 59 -7.73 -27.24 25.92
C PRO A 59 -7.67 -25.72 25.90
N LEU A 60 -8.13 -25.06 26.97
CA LEU A 60 -8.30 -23.60 27.02
C LEU A 60 -7.04 -22.82 26.59
N ALA A 61 -5.86 -23.23 27.06
CA ALA A 61 -4.59 -22.59 26.69
C ALA A 61 -4.26 -22.72 25.20
N VAL A 62 -4.55 -23.89 24.61
CA VAL A 62 -4.34 -24.16 23.18
C VAL A 62 -5.34 -23.36 22.35
N ALA A 63 -6.60 -23.32 22.76
CA ALA A 63 -7.64 -22.52 22.13
C ALA A 63 -7.29 -21.02 22.14
N ALA A 64 -6.75 -20.51 23.25
CA ALA A 64 -6.31 -19.12 23.36
C ALA A 64 -5.18 -18.78 22.38
N LEU A 65 -4.15 -19.63 22.29
CA LEU A 65 -3.06 -19.45 21.31
C LEU A 65 -3.57 -19.53 19.87
N TRP A 66 -4.48 -20.47 19.59
CA TRP A 66 -5.10 -20.62 18.28
C TRP A 66 -5.86 -19.37 17.86
N TRP A 67 -6.74 -18.85 18.72
CA TRP A 67 -7.49 -17.62 18.44
C TRP A 67 -6.59 -16.40 18.32
N ALA A 68 -5.55 -16.28 19.15
CA ALA A 68 -4.56 -15.23 19.01
C ALA A 68 -3.86 -15.29 17.65
N GLY A 69 -3.45 -16.49 17.22
CA GLY A 69 -2.84 -16.73 15.91
C GLY A 69 -3.77 -16.37 14.74
N VAL A 70 -5.02 -16.83 14.78
CA VAL A 70 -6.03 -16.49 13.76
C VAL A 70 -6.31 -14.99 13.71
N SER A 71 -6.46 -14.33 14.86
CA SER A 71 -6.69 -12.88 14.91
C SER A 71 -5.52 -12.09 14.33
N ALA A 72 -4.29 -12.49 14.63
CA ALA A 72 -3.08 -11.91 14.03
C ALA A 72 -3.04 -12.15 12.51
N ALA A 73 -3.44 -13.34 12.04
CA ALA A 73 -3.49 -13.63 10.60
C ALA A 73 -4.51 -12.74 9.89
N VAL A 74 -5.72 -12.60 10.44
CA VAL A 74 -6.77 -11.73 9.89
C VAL A 74 -6.31 -10.27 9.86
N ALA A 75 -5.69 -9.79 10.94
CA ALA A 75 -5.14 -8.43 10.99
C ALA A 75 -4.01 -8.24 9.97
N GLY A 76 -3.15 -9.24 9.78
CA GLY A 76 -2.08 -9.23 8.77
C GLY A 76 -2.62 -9.18 7.35
N ILE A 77 -3.62 -10.00 7.03
CA ILE A 77 -4.34 -10.01 5.74
C ILE A 77 -4.99 -8.64 5.50
N ALA A 78 -5.67 -8.06 6.50
CA ALA A 78 -6.28 -6.75 6.39
C ALA A 78 -5.24 -5.64 6.15
N ALA A 79 -4.09 -5.69 6.82
CA ALA A 79 -2.98 -4.75 6.60
C ALA A 79 -2.38 -4.88 5.19
N LEU A 80 -2.21 -6.10 4.68
CA LEU A 80 -1.80 -6.33 3.29
C LEU A 80 -2.85 -5.82 2.29
N GLY A 81 -4.13 -6.06 2.55
CA GLY A 81 -5.23 -5.51 1.73
C GLY A 81 -5.25 -3.98 1.71
N ARG A 82 -4.91 -3.32 2.83
CA ARG A 82 -4.72 -1.87 2.89
C ARG A 82 -3.59 -1.38 2.00
N ALA A 83 -2.50 -2.15 1.85
CA ALA A 83 -1.40 -1.79 0.95
C ALA A 83 -1.83 -1.79 -0.54
N LEU A 84 -2.81 -2.62 -0.91
CA LEU A 84 -3.36 -2.67 -2.28
C LEU A 84 -4.44 -1.61 -2.54
N CYS A 85 -4.97 -0.98 -1.49
CA CYS A 85 -6.00 0.04 -1.65
C CYS A 85 -5.43 1.29 -2.33
N PRO A 86 -6.15 1.91 -3.28
CA PRO A 86 -5.69 3.13 -3.93
C PRO A 86 -5.57 4.26 -2.91
N ALA A 87 -4.34 4.69 -2.64
CA ALA A 87 -4.01 5.71 -1.64
C ALA A 87 -3.95 7.14 -2.19
N ILE A 88 -4.33 7.35 -3.46
CA ILE A 88 -4.31 8.70 -4.06
C ILE A 88 -5.42 9.54 -3.39
N PRO A 89 -5.08 10.69 -2.75
CA PRO A 89 -6.05 11.55 -2.11
C PRO A 89 -7.18 11.92 -3.06
N ARG A 90 -8.43 11.74 -2.63
CA ARG A 90 -9.60 12.20 -3.35
C ARG A 90 -9.92 13.61 -2.85
N HIS A 91 -9.57 14.62 -3.64
CA HIS A 91 -10.05 15.97 -3.35
C HIS A 91 -11.51 16.10 -3.83
N THR A 92 -12.37 16.54 -2.91
CA THR A 92 -13.79 16.86 -3.19
C THR A 92 -14.00 18.31 -3.61
N ALA A 93 -13.01 19.17 -3.35
CA ALA A 93 -13.04 20.58 -3.74
C ALA A 93 -12.48 20.79 -5.15
N THR A 94 -12.95 21.85 -5.81
CA THR A 94 -12.45 22.29 -7.11
C THR A 94 -10.95 22.60 -7.01
N PRO A 95 -10.09 21.88 -7.75
CA PRO A 95 -8.65 21.99 -7.57
C PRO A 95 -8.10 23.29 -8.15
N ALA A 96 -7.07 23.85 -7.51
CA ALA A 96 -6.37 25.04 -8.01
C ALA A 96 -5.55 24.77 -9.30
N GLY A 97 -5.31 23.49 -9.64
CA GLY A 97 -4.61 23.06 -10.85
C GLY A 97 -4.74 21.54 -11.06
N ALA A 98 -4.56 21.08 -12.29
CA ALA A 98 -4.73 19.67 -12.67
C ALA A 98 -3.40 18.91 -12.58
N TYR A 99 -3.14 18.27 -11.45
CA TYR A 99 -1.88 17.52 -11.20
C TYR A 99 -2.06 16.01 -11.13
N HIS A 100 -3.30 15.51 -11.17
CA HIS A 100 -3.63 14.09 -11.16
C HIS A 100 -5.01 13.85 -11.75
N CYS A 101 -5.31 12.58 -12.09
CA CYS A 101 -6.56 12.19 -12.75
C CYS A 101 -7.82 12.58 -11.96
N TRP A 102 -7.77 12.57 -10.62
CA TRP A 102 -8.93 13.00 -9.82
C TRP A 102 -9.17 14.51 -9.85
N HIS A 103 -8.13 15.33 -9.98
CA HIS A 103 -8.30 16.76 -10.24
C HIS A 103 -8.95 17.01 -11.60
N VAL A 104 -8.53 16.28 -12.64
CA VAL A 104 -9.16 16.37 -13.97
C VAL A 104 -10.63 15.98 -13.89
N ARG A 105 -10.94 14.86 -13.23
CA ARG A 105 -12.33 14.40 -13.05
C ARG A 105 -13.17 15.39 -12.25
N ALA A 106 -12.64 15.93 -11.14
CA ALA A 106 -13.34 16.90 -10.31
C ALA A 106 -13.57 18.24 -11.05
N ALA A 107 -12.56 18.74 -11.78
CA ALA A 107 -12.68 19.95 -12.57
C ALA A 107 -13.62 19.78 -13.77
N ALA A 108 -13.65 18.60 -14.39
CA ALA A 108 -14.60 18.26 -15.44
C ALA A 108 -16.03 18.21 -14.90
N ALA A 109 -16.25 17.56 -13.77
CA ALA A 109 -17.57 17.50 -13.12
C ALA A 109 -18.09 18.89 -12.70
N ALA A 110 -17.18 19.80 -12.34
CA ALA A 110 -17.49 21.19 -12.01
C ALA A 110 -17.58 22.13 -13.22
N GLY A 111 -17.37 21.64 -14.46
CA GLY A 111 -17.45 22.46 -15.69
C GLY A 111 -16.33 23.50 -15.85
N VAL A 112 -15.25 23.40 -15.07
CA VAL A 112 -14.15 24.40 -15.03
C VAL A 112 -12.81 23.85 -15.51
N LEU A 113 -12.80 22.69 -16.18
CA LEU A 113 -11.56 22.01 -16.57
C LEU A 113 -10.62 22.90 -17.38
N GLY A 114 -11.13 23.63 -18.38
CA GLY A 114 -10.32 24.57 -19.18
C GLY A 114 -9.61 25.59 -18.31
N ALA A 115 -10.37 26.31 -17.46
CA ALA A 115 -9.82 27.30 -16.54
C ALA A 115 -8.85 26.71 -15.50
N VAL A 116 -8.98 25.43 -15.14
CA VAL A 116 -8.03 24.73 -14.26
C VAL A 116 -6.75 24.39 -15.02
N LEU A 117 -6.85 23.93 -16.27
CA LEU A 117 -5.69 23.66 -17.12
C LEU A 117 -4.91 24.95 -17.41
N ASP A 118 -5.60 26.04 -17.74
CA ASP A 118 -4.98 27.34 -18.06
C ASP A 118 -4.22 27.94 -16.87
N ARG A 119 -4.68 27.68 -15.64
CA ARG A 119 -4.03 28.14 -14.40
C ARG A 119 -2.98 27.18 -13.85
N THR A 120 -2.86 25.98 -14.41
CA THR A 120 -1.89 24.98 -13.93
C THR A 120 -0.48 25.49 -14.27
N PRO A 121 0.36 25.86 -13.28
CA PRO A 121 1.69 26.43 -13.53
C PRO A 121 2.60 25.43 -14.26
N THR A 122 3.61 25.96 -14.94
CA THR A 122 4.62 25.21 -15.68
C THR A 122 5.41 24.21 -14.81
N ALA A 123 6.05 23.27 -15.49
CA ALA A 123 6.28 21.88 -15.09
C ALA A 123 6.97 21.56 -13.75
N LEU A 124 7.75 22.47 -13.14
CA LEU A 124 8.61 22.11 -11.99
C LEU A 124 7.85 21.97 -10.66
N ASP A 125 7.02 22.95 -10.27
CA ASP A 125 6.26 22.89 -9.01
C ASP A 125 5.17 21.82 -9.05
N ALA A 126 4.65 21.54 -10.25
CA ALA A 126 3.75 20.42 -10.51
C ALA A 126 4.47 19.08 -10.31
N ALA A 127 5.68 18.96 -10.87
CA ALA A 127 6.48 17.75 -10.75
C ALA A 127 6.99 17.52 -9.32
N ASP A 128 7.36 18.56 -8.56
CA ASP A 128 7.74 18.42 -7.14
C ASP A 128 6.58 17.91 -6.26
N ARG A 129 5.38 18.44 -6.48
CA ARG A 129 4.17 17.93 -5.79
C ARG A 129 3.85 16.50 -6.18
N GLN A 130 4.01 16.15 -7.45
CA GLN A 130 3.78 14.79 -7.93
C GLN A 130 4.84 13.81 -7.39
N VAL A 131 6.12 14.19 -7.34
CA VAL A 131 7.19 13.39 -6.73
C VAL A 131 6.85 13.10 -5.27
N THR A 132 6.49 14.13 -4.51
CA THR A 132 6.15 13.99 -3.07
C THR A 132 4.94 13.08 -2.87
N ALA A 133 3.86 13.32 -3.62
CA ALA A 133 2.64 12.51 -3.51
C ALA A 133 2.87 11.03 -3.87
N VAL A 134 3.69 10.75 -4.89
CA VAL A 134 4.04 9.37 -5.26
C VAL A 134 4.95 8.74 -4.20
N ALA A 135 5.91 9.49 -3.64
CA ALA A 135 6.76 9.02 -2.56
C ALA A 135 5.94 8.63 -1.31
N ASP A 136 4.97 9.45 -0.91
CA ASP A 136 4.09 9.17 0.22
C ASP A 136 3.25 7.91 0.01
N VAL A 137 2.74 7.71 -1.21
CA VAL A 137 2.02 6.49 -1.57
C VAL A 137 2.93 5.27 -1.46
N VAL A 138 4.15 5.32 -2.01
CA VAL A 138 5.12 4.22 -1.92
C VAL A 138 5.48 3.92 -0.47
N ALA A 139 5.78 4.95 0.33
CA ALA A 139 6.12 4.80 1.74
C ALA A 139 4.97 4.17 2.54
N SER A 140 3.74 4.62 2.32
CA SER A 140 2.54 4.06 2.95
C SER A 140 2.33 2.59 2.58
N LYS A 141 2.46 2.23 1.30
CA LYS A 141 2.36 0.82 0.85
C LYS A 141 3.38 -0.07 1.54
N TRP A 142 4.64 0.37 1.62
CA TRP A 142 5.69 -0.38 2.31
C TRP A 142 5.48 -0.48 3.82
N ALA A 143 4.93 0.54 4.46
CA ALA A 143 4.58 0.51 5.87
C ALA A 143 3.47 -0.53 6.16
N TRP A 144 2.43 -0.56 5.34
CA TRP A 144 1.36 -1.56 5.43
C TRP A 144 1.86 -2.97 5.11
N ASN A 145 2.70 -3.13 4.07
CA ASN A 145 3.34 -4.41 3.75
C ASN A 145 4.15 -4.94 4.94
N ARG A 146 5.03 -4.12 5.53
CA ARG A 146 5.84 -4.49 6.69
C ARG A 146 4.98 -4.87 7.90
N THR A 147 3.90 -4.14 8.13
CA THR A 147 2.96 -4.43 9.23
C THR A 147 2.26 -5.75 9.00
N GLY A 148 1.77 -6.00 7.79
CA GLY A 148 1.16 -7.26 7.39
C GLY A 148 2.09 -8.45 7.58
N LEU A 149 3.33 -8.36 7.11
CA LEU A 149 4.33 -9.43 7.27
C LEU A 149 4.65 -9.74 8.73
N ARG A 150 4.78 -8.71 9.58
CA ARG A 150 5.01 -8.92 11.03
C ARG A 150 3.84 -9.64 11.70
N LEU A 151 2.61 -9.26 11.35
CA LEU A 151 1.40 -9.89 11.88
C LEU A 151 1.26 -11.34 11.39
N LEU A 152 1.55 -11.62 10.12
CA LEU A 152 1.56 -12.98 9.60
C LEU A 152 2.66 -13.85 10.24
N GLY A 153 3.85 -13.30 10.48
CA GLY A 153 4.90 -14.01 11.22
C GLY A 153 4.48 -14.31 12.67
N THR A 154 3.81 -13.36 13.33
CA THR A 154 3.25 -13.55 14.67
C THR A 154 2.15 -14.62 14.66
N ALA A 155 1.28 -14.62 13.65
CA ALA A 155 0.25 -15.64 13.48
C ALA A 155 0.86 -17.04 13.33
N LEU A 156 1.87 -17.18 12.47
CA LEU A 156 2.55 -18.46 12.24
C LEU A 156 3.17 -19.02 13.53
N THR A 157 3.86 -18.17 14.29
CA THR A 157 4.48 -18.58 15.56
C THR A 157 3.45 -19.00 16.61
N LEU A 158 2.34 -18.25 16.75
CA LEU A 158 1.26 -18.59 17.67
C LEU A 158 0.53 -19.88 17.29
N LEU A 159 0.23 -20.08 16.00
CA LEU A 159 -0.42 -21.29 15.51
C LEU A 159 0.50 -22.52 15.66
N ALA A 160 1.79 -22.38 15.39
CA ALA A 160 2.77 -23.44 15.63
C ALA A 160 2.88 -23.78 17.12
N ALA A 161 2.94 -22.78 18.00
CA ALA A 161 2.95 -22.98 19.44
C ALA A 161 1.67 -23.69 19.93
N ALA A 162 0.50 -23.30 19.42
CA ALA A 162 -0.75 -23.99 19.71
C ALA A 162 -0.66 -25.47 19.30
N GLY A 163 -0.08 -25.78 18.14
CA GLY A 163 0.07 -27.15 17.66
C GLY A 163 0.97 -27.97 18.58
N VAL A 164 2.13 -27.44 18.93
CA VAL A 164 3.10 -28.09 19.83
C VAL A 164 2.51 -28.33 21.23
N VAL A 165 1.89 -27.30 21.82
CA VAL A 165 1.26 -27.42 23.13
C VAL A 165 0.09 -28.41 23.09
N GLY A 166 -0.72 -28.38 22.02
CA GLY A 166 -1.81 -29.34 21.82
C GLY A 166 -1.34 -30.80 21.79
N GLN A 167 -0.22 -31.07 21.11
CA GLN A 167 0.38 -32.41 21.07
C GLN A 167 0.93 -32.85 22.43
N ALA A 168 1.45 -31.91 23.23
CA ALA A 168 1.96 -32.21 24.57
C ALA A 168 0.84 -32.51 25.57
N VAL A 169 -0.32 -31.87 25.44
CA VAL A 169 -1.48 -32.07 26.33
C VAL A 169 -2.30 -33.32 25.96
N ALA A 170 -2.23 -33.76 24.71
CA ALA A 170 -2.94 -34.97 24.23
C ALA A 170 -2.23 -36.29 24.58
N ARG A 171 -1.00 -36.25 25.10
CA ARG A 171 -0.25 -37.39 25.60
C ARG A 171 -0.48 -37.56 27.10
#